data_AF-A0A1V5R8R1-F1
#
_entry.id   AF-A0A1V5R8R1-F1
#
_cell.length_a   1.000
_cell.length_b   1.000
_cell.length_c   1.000
_cell.angle_alpha   90.00
_cell.angle_beta   90.00
_cell.angle_gamma   90.00
#
_symmetry.space_group_name_H-M   'P 1'
#
loop_
_entity.id
_entity.type
_entity.pdbx_description
1 polymer ?
#
loop_
_entity_poly.entity_id
_entity_poly.type
_entity_poly.pdbx_seq_one_letter_code
_entity_poly.pdbx_strand_id
1 'polypeptide(L)'
;MKVLTEGHLYELENFESKDAGQNLQFIHKEPKEAGSTELVTIADGTTNEDVLAVIIDRLKFLQSKFPCRENDFAISKLEEALMWLEKRTNDRLARGVEGKQIS
;
A
#
# COMPACT_ATOMS: atom_id res chain seq x y z
N MET A 1 -3.97 9.84 -12.30
CA MET A 1 -3.08 9.77 -11.12
C MET A 1 -1.77 10.44 -11.46
N LYS A 2 -1.27 11.29 -10.57
CA LYS A 2 -0.01 12.02 -10.72
C LYS A 2 0.94 11.62 -9.59
N VAL A 3 2.20 11.41 -9.93
CA VAL A 3 3.27 11.16 -8.94
C VAL A 3 3.77 12.51 -8.43
N LEU A 4 3.70 12.72 -7.11
CA LEU A 4 4.25 13.92 -6.45
C LEU A 4 5.61 13.63 -5.80
N THR A 5 5.78 12.43 -5.27
CA THR A 5 7.07 11.91 -4.79
C THR A 5 7.16 10.44 -5.19
N GLU A 6 8.18 10.08 -5.96
CA GLU A 6 8.35 8.73 -6.49
C GLU A 6 8.31 7.68 -5.37
N GLY A 7 7.45 6.68 -5.50
CA GLY A 7 7.28 5.61 -4.51
C GLY A 7 6.52 6.00 -3.23
N HIS A 8 6.26 7.29 -2.98
CA HIS A 8 5.81 7.76 -1.67
C HIS A 8 4.54 8.61 -1.67
N LEU A 9 4.36 9.53 -2.62
CA LEU A 9 3.19 10.42 -2.63
C LEU A 9 2.59 10.51 -4.02
N TYR A 10 1.29 10.24 -4.07
CA TYR A 10 0.49 10.25 -5.29
C TYR A 10 -0.76 11.11 -5.12
N GLU A 11 -1.13 11.83 -6.16
CA GLU A 11 -2.41 12.52 -6.27
C GLU A 11 -3.34 11.71 -7.18
N LEU A 12 -4.44 11.24 -6.60
CA LEU A 12 -5.51 10.53 -7.27
C LEU A 12 -6.54 11.54 -7.78
N GLU A 13 -7.05 11.33 -8.98
CA GLU A 13 -8.08 12.18 -9.54
C GLU A 13 -9.42 11.90 -8.88
N ASN A 14 -10.16 12.96 -8.57
CA ASN A 14 -11.58 12.81 -8.25
C ASN A 14 -12.35 12.35 -9.49
N PHE A 15 -13.46 11.63 -9.25
CA PHE A 15 -14.33 11.18 -10.32
C PHE A 15 -15.01 12.37 -11.03
N GLU A 16 -15.62 13.27 -10.25
CA GLU A 16 -16.39 14.42 -10.77
C GLU A 16 -15.58 15.73 -10.75
N SER A 17 -15.09 16.17 -9.58
CA SER A 17 -14.43 17.48 -9.42
C SER A 17 -12.96 17.44 -9.84
N LYS A 18 -12.67 17.73 -11.12
CA LYS A 18 -11.31 17.64 -11.69
C LYS A 18 -10.30 18.68 -11.18
N ASP A 19 -10.77 19.72 -10.49
CA ASP A 19 -9.91 20.78 -9.94
C ASP A 19 -9.23 20.41 -8.61
N ALA A 20 -9.58 19.25 -8.05
CA ALA A 20 -9.00 18.73 -6.81
C ALA A 20 -8.74 17.22 -6.93
N GLY A 21 -7.83 16.71 -6.10
CA GLY A 21 -7.52 15.29 -6.00
C GLY A 21 -7.59 14.76 -4.57
N GLN A 22 -7.32 13.46 -4.43
CA GLN A 22 -7.11 12.79 -3.16
C GLN A 22 -5.64 12.39 -3.06
N ASN A 23 -5.00 12.64 -1.92
CA ASN A 23 -3.61 12.23 -1.72
C ASN A 23 -3.52 10.82 -1.14
N LEU A 24 -2.63 10.01 -1.71
CA LEU A 24 -2.22 8.73 -1.17
C LEU A 24 -0.73 8.79 -0.82
N GLN A 25 -0.43 8.83 0.48
CA GLN A 25 0.92 8.87 1.03
C GLN A 25 1.27 7.48 1.58
N PHE A 26 2.34 6.90 1.07
CA PHE A 26 3.00 5.73 1.64
C PHE A 26 4.11 6.17 2.58
N ILE A 27 4.42 5.34 3.58
CA ILE A 27 5.52 5.63 4.50
C ILE A 27 6.82 5.92 3.73
N HIS A 28 7.45 7.05 4.05
CA HIS A 28 8.72 7.46 3.45
C HIS A 28 9.77 7.55 4.56
N LYS A 29 10.81 6.72 4.43
CA LYS A 29 11.95 6.72 5.34
C LYS A 29 13.23 6.98 4.59
N GLU A 30 14.08 7.82 5.15
CA GLU A 30 15.40 8.13 4.63
C GLU A 30 16.47 7.85 5.71
N PRO A 31 17.74 7.60 5.33
CA PRO A 31 18.84 7.55 6.29
C PRO A 31 18.94 8.84 7.09
N LYS A 32 19.11 8.72 8.41
CA LYS A 32 19.27 9.88 9.31
C LYS A 32 20.44 10.78 8.93
N GLU A 33 21.51 10.16 8.40
CA GLU A 33 22.71 10.82 7.89
C GLU A 33 23.20 10.05 6.66
N ALA A 34 23.97 10.70 5.79
CA ALA A 34 24.51 10.09 4.59
C ALA A 34 25.37 8.86 4.95
N GLY A 35 24.95 7.67 4.50
CA GLY A 35 25.62 6.40 4.78
C GLY A 35 25.19 5.71 6.09
N SER A 36 24.24 6.26 6.84
CA SER A 36 23.66 5.59 8.02
C SER A 36 22.72 4.46 7.63
N THR A 37 22.68 3.40 8.44
CA THR A 37 21.68 2.32 8.35
C THR A 37 20.44 2.60 9.20
N GLU A 38 20.48 3.65 10.02
CA GLU A 38 19.33 4.11 10.80
C GLU A 38 18.42 4.95 9.92
N LEU A 39 17.22 4.43 9.64
CA LEU A 39 16.20 5.12 8.86
C LEU A 39 15.27 5.93 9.78
N VAL A 40 15.00 7.17 9.39
CA VAL A 40 14.01 8.05 10.04
C VAL A 40 12.82 8.25 9.12
N THR A 41 11.62 8.29 9.69
CA THR A 41 10.41 8.60 8.94
C THR A 41 10.39 10.09 8.62
N ILE A 42 10.45 10.43 7.34
CA ILE A 42 10.35 11.82 6.85
C ILE A 42 8.91 12.18 6.52
N ALA A 43 8.13 11.22 6.06
CA ALA A 43 6.67 11.35 5.91
C ALA A 43 6.00 10.06 6.38
N ASP A 44 5.07 10.19 7.32
CA ASP A 44 4.22 9.08 7.73
C ASP A 44 3.20 8.77 6.62
N GLY A 45 2.71 7.54 6.57
CA GLY A 45 1.82 7.11 5.50
C GLY A 45 1.36 5.67 5.66
N THR A 46 0.60 5.21 4.68
CA THR A 46 0.05 3.87 4.66
C THR A 46 1.04 2.83 4.09
N THR A 47 0.61 1.57 4.07
CA THR A 47 1.34 0.42 3.52
C THR A 47 0.66 -0.10 2.25
N ASN A 48 1.37 -0.93 1.47
CA ASN A 48 0.76 -1.58 0.31
C ASN A 48 -0.35 -2.54 0.75
N GLU A 49 -0.10 -3.24 1.85
CA GLU A 49 -0.99 -4.21 2.48
C GLU A 49 -2.32 -3.55 2.89
N ASP A 50 -2.27 -2.38 3.55
CA ASP A 50 -3.47 -1.64 3.95
C ASP A 50 -4.26 -1.11 2.75
N VAL A 51 -3.58 -0.60 1.72
CA VAL A 51 -4.25 -0.14 0.49
C VAL A 51 -4.95 -1.31 -0.21
N LEU A 52 -4.28 -2.46 -0.34
CA LEU A 52 -4.91 -3.65 -0.91
C LEU A 52 -6.10 -4.11 -0.08
N ALA A 53 -6.00 -4.11 1.26
CA ALA A 53 -7.09 -4.49 2.15
C ALA A 53 -8.33 -3.60 1.95
N VAL A 54 -8.15 -2.28 1.84
CA VAL A 54 -9.25 -1.33 1.56
C VAL A 54 -9.90 -1.61 0.20
N ILE A 55 -9.11 -1.90 -0.84
CA ILE A 55 -9.67 -2.23 -2.16
C ILE A 55 -10.40 -3.56 -2.14
N ILE A 56 -9.89 -4.58 -1.45
CA ILE A 56 -10.55 -5.88 -1.28
C ILE A 56 -11.90 -5.70 -0.57
N ASP A 57 -11.93 -4.97 0.54
CA ASP A 57 -13.15 -4.68 1.30
C ASP A 57 -14.19 -3.97 0.42
N ARG A 58 -13.75 -2.93 -0.30
CA ARG A 58 -14.59 -2.20 -1.24
C ARG A 58 -15.17 -3.10 -2.33
N LEU A 59 -14.36 -3.97 -2.95
CA LEU A 59 -14.83 -4.87 -4.00
C LEU A 59 -15.78 -5.93 -3.44
N LYS A 60 -15.54 -6.47 -2.25
CA LYS A 60 -16.49 -7.38 -1.57
C LYS A 60 -17.83 -6.71 -1.32
N PHE A 61 -17.83 -5.45 -0.87
CA PHE A 61 -19.05 -4.66 -0.73
C PHE A 61 -19.77 -4.53 -2.07
N LEU A 62 -19.07 -4.14 -3.14
CA LEU A 62 -19.66 -4.00 -4.47
C LEU A 62 -20.21 -5.33 -5.00
N GLN A 63 -19.48 -6.44 -4.82
CA GLN A 63 -19.91 -7.77 -5.21
C GLN A 63 -21.17 -8.21 -4.47
N SER A 64 -21.32 -7.84 -3.20
CA SER A 64 -22.54 -8.13 -2.42
C SER A 64 -23.78 -7.38 -2.92
N LYS A 65 -23.59 -6.24 -3.61
CA LYS A 65 -24.66 -5.39 -4.13
C LYS A 65 -24.94 -5.64 -5.61
N PHE A 66 -23.88 -5.83 -6.38
CA PHE A 66 -23.88 -5.92 -7.83
C PHE A 66 -22.93 -7.05 -8.25
N PRO A 67 -23.36 -8.31 -8.10
CA PRO A 67 -22.50 -9.45 -8.33
C PRO A 67 -22.11 -9.56 -9.81
N CYS A 68 -20.82 -9.64 -10.08
CA CYS A 68 -20.28 -9.99 -11.39
C CYS A 68 -19.05 -10.89 -11.26
N ARG A 69 -18.70 -11.55 -12.37
CA ARG A 69 -17.59 -12.51 -12.41
C ARG A 69 -16.24 -11.80 -12.31
N GLU A 70 -16.14 -10.61 -12.88
CA GLU A 70 -14.93 -9.79 -12.90
C GLU A 70 -14.54 -9.33 -11.49
N ASN A 71 -15.52 -8.94 -10.67
CA ASN A 71 -15.29 -8.59 -9.27
C ASN A 71 -14.79 -9.79 -8.46
N ASP A 72 -15.40 -10.97 -8.60
CA ASP A 72 -14.93 -12.18 -7.92
C ASP A 72 -13.48 -12.53 -8.28
N PHE A 73 -13.13 -12.41 -9.57
CA PHE A 73 -11.75 -12.62 -10.01
C PHE A 73 -10.79 -11.56 -9.46
N ALA A 74 -11.19 -10.28 -9.48
CA ALA A 74 -10.37 -9.20 -8.95
C ALA A 74 -10.12 -9.37 -7.45
N ILE A 75 -11.16 -9.69 -6.67
CA ILE A 75 -11.05 -9.97 -5.23
C ILE A 75 -10.05 -11.11 -5.00
N SER A 76 -10.23 -12.24 -5.68
CA SER A 76 -9.36 -13.41 -5.52
C SER A 76 -7.89 -13.09 -5.81
N LYS A 77 -7.62 -12.28 -6.84
CA LYS A 77 -6.25 -11.89 -7.23
C LYS A 77 -5.62 -10.90 -6.26
N LEU A 78 -6.41 -9.98 -5.72
CA LEU A 78 -5.93 -9.03 -4.72
C LEU A 78 -5.67 -9.73 -3.37
N GLU A 79 -6.50 -10.69 -2.97
CA GLU A 79 -6.27 -11.52 -1.79
C GLU A 79 -4.98 -12.36 -1.93
N GLU A 80 -4.74 -12.95 -3.11
CA GLU A 80 -3.49 -13.64 -3.41
C GLU A 80 -2.28 -12.70 -3.32
N ALA A 81 -2.39 -11.49 -3.88
CA ALA A 81 -1.32 -10.48 -3.79
C ALA A 81 -1.04 -10.07 -2.33
N LEU A 82 -2.09 -9.83 -1.53
CA LEU A 82 -1.97 -9.50 -0.12
C LEU A 82 -1.27 -10.63 0.66
N MET A 83 -1.69 -11.88 0.45
CA MET A 83 -1.06 -13.06 1.05
C MET A 83 0.45 -13.11 0.76
N TRP A 84 0.89 -12.82 -0.47
CA TRP A 84 2.31 -12.81 -0.81
C TRP A 84 3.10 -11.69 -0.11
N LEU A 85 2.49 -10.52 0.07
CA LEU A 85 3.11 -9.42 0.82
C LEU A 85 3.23 -9.75 2.32
N GLU A 86 2.18 -10.27 2.92
CA GLU A 86 2.17 -10.72 4.32
C GLU A 86 3.17 -11.84 4.55
N LYS A 87 3.25 -12.83 3.63
CA LYS A 87 4.24 -13.89 3.69
C LYS A 87 5.66 -13.32 3.70
N ARG A 88 5.97 -12.36 2.83
CA ARG A 88 7.28 -11.69 2.82
C ARG A 88 7.59 -11.01 4.16
N THR A 89 6.61 -10.37 4.77
CA THR A 89 6.74 -9.71 6.08
C THR A 89 6.95 -10.73 7.20
N ASN A 90 6.15 -11.81 7.22
CA ASN A 90 6.28 -12.90 8.19
C ASN A 90 7.62 -13.65 8.05
N ASP A 91 8.07 -13.90 6.82
CA ASP A 91 9.38 -14.50 6.55
C ASP A 91 10.54 -13.62 7.05
N ARG A 92 10.35 -12.28 7.09
CA ARG A 92 11.33 -11.36 7.68
C ARG A 92 11.28 -11.43 9.21
N LEU A 93 10.10 -11.42 9.81
CA LEU A 93 9.91 -11.52 11.27
C LEU A 93 10.44 -12.86 11.82
N ALA A 94 10.12 -13.98 11.16
CA ALA A 94 10.55 -15.32 11.57
C ALA A 94 12.06 -15.53 11.50
N ARG A 95 12.78 -14.74 10.69
CA ARG A 95 14.25 -14.73 10.64
C ARG A 95 14.90 -13.93 11.79
N GLY A 96 14.12 -13.42 12.74
CA GLY A 96 14.63 -12.82 13.98
C GLY A 96 15.23 -11.43 13.82
N VAL A 97 14.87 -10.69 12.76
CA VAL A 97 15.18 -9.25 12.65
C VAL A 97 14.05 -8.44 13.29
N GLU A 98 13.99 -8.42 14.62
CA GLU A 98 13.30 -7.35 15.34
C GLU A 98 14.04 -6.03 15.06
N GLY A 99 13.39 -5.10 14.36
CA GLY A 99 13.80 -3.70 14.32
C GLY A 99 15.02 -3.31 13.47
N LYS A 100 15.57 -4.19 12.63
CA LYS A 100 16.59 -3.80 11.64
C LYS A 100 16.18 -4.23 10.24
N GLN A 101 15.64 -3.28 9.49
CA GLN A 101 15.51 -3.43 8.05
C GLN A 101 16.91 -3.30 7.45
N ILE A 102 17.61 -4.42 7.26
CA ILE A 102 18.70 -4.47 6.28
C ILE A 102 17.99 -4.48 4.93
N SER A 103 17.91 -3.30 4.30
CA SER A 103 17.77 -3.16 2.85
C SER A 103 19.09 -3.49 2.18
#